data_AF-A0A0H5Q5B1-F1
#
_entry.id   AF-A0A0H5Q5B1-F1
#
_cell.length_a   1.000
_cell.length_b   1.000
_cell.length_c   1.000
_cell.angle_alpha   90.00
_cell.angle_beta   90.00
_cell.angle_gamma   90.00
#
_symmetry.space_group_name_H-M   'P 1'
#
loop_
_entity.id
_entity.type
_entity.pdbx_description
1 polymer ?
#
loop_
_entity_poly.entity_id
_entity_poly.type
_entity_poly.pdbx_seq_one_letter_code
_entity_poly.pdbx_strand_id
1 'polypeptide(L)'
;MPLPVPTDVVRVRLRATLREGATPTEEAQFGFWGQLAQSGGTGFSWGDVVQLWAEGIRDRWNEHVAYKAGWTDGVAMDSVKVDHLRDTDGSILDQGVATFTGDDAWVGTSSVSLPWETALAVSLFGYDRGVFATDKGRKRGRFYLPPMATGVLEDRGGEISTTVLPYINDQMGAFLNDVQGMSIGDVTDAHFNLGIVSRGTPQKPLTPTFYPVTNIYVDSKIDSQRRRERQQDPRQTLTTAIDRS
;
A
#
# COMPACT_ATOMS: atom_id res chain seq x y z
N MET A 1 15.81 9.56 11.84
CA MET A 1 15.52 10.68 10.92
C MET A 1 15.00 10.10 9.62
N PRO A 2 13.93 10.67 9.03
CA PRO A 2 13.47 10.28 7.71
C PRO A 2 14.57 10.53 6.66
N LEU A 3 14.53 9.77 5.57
CA LEU A 3 15.60 9.68 4.57
C LEU A 3 15.22 10.47 3.32
N PRO A 4 16.20 11.10 2.64
CA PRO A 4 15.96 11.81 1.40
C PRO A 4 15.20 10.98 0.36
N VAL A 5 14.39 11.63 -0.45
CA VAL A 5 13.57 11.04 -1.53
C VAL A 5 13.81 11.78 -2.85
N PRO A 6 13.53 11.16 -4.02
CA PRO A 6 13.55 11.89 -5.29
C PRO A 6 12.54 13.06 -5.28
N THR A 7 12.73 14.06 -6.14
CA THR A 7 11.76 15.16 -6.29
C THR A 7 10.46 14.66 -6.91
N ASP A 8 9.36 15.36 -6.64
CA ASP A 8 8.03 15.13 -7.24
C ASP A 8 7.46 13.73 -6.98
N VAL A 9 7.92 13.08 -5.90
CA VAL A 9 7.39 11.78 -5.47
C VAL A 9 6.42 11.93 -4.31
N VAL A 10 5.48 11.01 -4.31
CA VAL A 10 4.44 10.88 -3.30
C VAL A 10 4.46 9.46 -2.77
N ARG A 11 4.23 9.32 -1.46
CA ARG A 11 4.07 8.02 -0.81
C ARG A 11 2.60 7.74 -0.59
N VAL A 12 2.11 6.65 -1.15
CA VAL A 12 0.75 6.17 -0.95
C VAL A 12 0.74 5.16 0.19
N ARG A 13 -0.23 5.27 1.09
CA ARG A 13 -0.50 4.31 2.17
C ARG A 13 -2.00 4.05 2.23
N LEU A 14 -2.38 2.82 1.96
CA LEU A 14 -3.69 2.29 2.23
C LEU A 14 -3.69 1.65 3.61
N ARG A 15 -4.76 1.92 4.36
CA ARG A 15 -4.95 1.45 5.73
C ARG A 15 -6.20 0.58 5.78
N ALA A 16 -6.06 -0.61 6.33
CA ALA A 16 -7.16 -1.49 6.68
C ALA A 16 -7.18 -1.70 8.20
N THR A 17 -8.38 -1.63 8.77
CA THR A 17 -8.64 -2.07 10.14
C THR A 17 -8.93 -3.56 10.13
N LEU A 18 -8.31 -4.28 11.06
CA LEU A 18 -8.56 -5.68 11.34
C LEU A 18 -9.44 -5.73 12.59
N ARG A 19 -10.52 -6.50 12.52
CA ARG A 19 -11.55 -6.58 13.55
C ARG A 19 -11.74 -8.02 13.99
N GLU A 20 -11.99 -8.19 15.28
CA GLU A 20 -12.53 -9.42 15.84
C GLU A 20 -13.96 -9.13 16.30
N GLY A 21 -14.93 -9.59 15.52
CA GLY A 21 -16.33 -9.16 15.66
C GLY A 21 -16.48 -7.65 15.40
N ALA A 22 -17.10 -6.94 16.35
CA ALA A 22 -17.32 -5.48 16.24
C ALA A 22 -16.12 -4.64 16.70
N THR A 23 -15.09 -5.25 17.27
CA THR A 23 -13.98 -4.52 17.92
C THR A 23 -12.78 -4.44 16.99
N PRO A 24 -12.28 -3.23 16.66
CA PRO A 24 -10.98 -3.06 16.03
C PRO A 24 -9.86 -3.58 16.94
N THR A 25 -8.97 -4.39 16.39
CA THR A 25 -7.91 -5.08 17.14
C THR A 25 -6.53 -4.76 16.61
N GLU A 26 -6.38 -4.67 15.28
CA GLU A 26 -5.11 -4.42 14.62
C GLU A 26 -5.27 -3.56 13.37
N GLU A 27 -4.13 -3.13 12.83
CA GLU A 27 -4.06 -2.33 11.62
C GLU A 27 -3.10 -2.99 10.61
N ALA A 28 -3.53 -3.04 9.36
CA ALA A 28 -2.68 -3.37 8.23
C ALA A 28 -2.48 -2.10 7.38
N GLN A 29 -1.21 -1.68 7.22
CA GLN A 29 -0.83 -0.64 6.26
C GLN A 29 -0.05 -1.24 5.12
N PHE A 30 -0.37 -0.83 3.90
CA PHE A 30 0.32 -1.21 2.68
C PHE A 30 0.31 -0.05 1.70
N GLY A 31 1.17 -0.08 0.68
CA GLY A 31 1.22 1.04 -0.23
C GLY A 31 2.42 1.02 -1.16
N PHE A 32 2.52 2.07 -1.95
CA PHE A 32 3.46 2.18 -3.06
C PHE A 32 3.88 3.64 -3.24
N TRP A 33 4.73 3.88 -4.23
CA TRP A 33 5.20 5.23 -4.55
C TRP A 33 4.64 5.67 -5.89
N GLY A 34 4.32 6.96 -5.98
CA GLY A 34 4.04 7.64 -7.25
C GLY A 34 5.08 8.70 -7.53
N GLN A 35 5.30 9.00 -8.80
CA GLN A 35 5.97 10.21 -9.25
C GLN A 35 5.04 10.97 -10.17
N LEU A 36 4.90 12.27 -9.90
CA LEU A 36 4.18 13.15 -10.80
C LEU A 36 4.99 13.34 -12.10
N ALA A 37 4.41 12.96 -13.23
CA ALA A 37 4.90 13.34 -14.55
C ALA A 37 4.03 14.46 -15.11
N GLN A 38 4.67 15.54 -15.51
CA GLN A 38 4.04 16.72 -16.10
C GLN A 38 4.96 17.34 -17.15
N SER A 39 4.40 17.82 -18.26
CA SER A 39 5.13 18.61 -19.26
C SER A 39 4.74 20.10 -19.18
N GLY A 40 5.53 20.88 -18.44
CA GLY A 40 5.43 22.35 -18.38
C GLY A 40 4.44 22.91 -17.33
N GLY A 41 4.66 24.18 -16.93
CA GLY A 41 3.71 25.07 -16.24
C GLY A 41 3.31 24.74 -14.80
N THR A 42 3.92 25.45 -13.84
CA THR A 42 3.68 25.40 -12.37
C THR A 42 2.33 25.99 -11.95
N GLY A 43 1.23 25.23 -12.11
CA GLY A 43 -0.12 25.77 -11.95
C GLY A 43 -1.08 25.08 -10.97
N PHE A 44 -0.65 24.09 -10.18
CA PHE A 44 -1.56 23.40 -9.25
C PHE A 44 -1.13 23.49 -7.79
N SER A 45 -2.13 23.38 -6.91
CA SER A 45 -1.94 23.22 -5.47
C SER A 45 -1.60 21.76 -5.18
N TRP A 46 -0.42 21.50 -4.60
CA TRP A 46 -0.05 20.13 -4.21
C TRP A 46 -1.07 19.51 -3.28
N GLY A 47 -1.68 20.29 -2.37
CA GLY A 47 -2.76 19.84 -1.50
C GLY A 47 -3.95 19.26 -2.27
N ASP A 48 -4.41 19.95 -3.32
CA ASP A 48 -5.53 19.49 -4.15
C ASP A 48 -5.13 18.24 -4.94
N VAL A 49 -3.90 18.22 -5.46
CA VAL A 49 -3.38 17.08 -6.24
C VAL A 49 -3.29 15.81 -5.41
N VAL A 50 -2.72 15.87 -4.20
CA VAL A 50 -2.63 14.69 -3.34
C VAL A 50 -4.00 14.24 -2.86
N GLN A 51 -4.95 15.16 -2.67
CA GLN A 51 -6.32 14.83 -2.29
C GLN A 51 -7.05 14.11 -3.43
N LEU A 52 -7.06 14.67 -4.64
CA LEU A 52 -7.67 14.07 -5.83
C LEU A 52 -7.09 12.69 -6.12
N TRP A 53 -5.78 12.53 -5.96
CA TRP A 53 -5.14 11.24 -6.20
C TRP A 53 -5.48 10.22 -5.11
N ALA A 54 -5.60 10.64 -3.83
CA ALA A 54 -6.06 9.76 -2.76
C ALA A 54 -7.49 9.24 -3.01
N GLU A 55 -8.39 10.13 -3.43
CA GLU A 55 -9.78 9.80 -3.80
C GLU A 55 -9.81 8.86 -5.01
N GLY A 56 -9.08 9.19 -6.07
CA GLY A 56 -8.97 8.32 -7.25
C GLY A 56 -8.45 6.92 -6.93
N ILE A 57 -7.43 6.80 -6.07
CA ILE A 57 -6.93 5.49 -5.63
C ILE A 57 -7.99 4.71 -4.84
N ARG A 58 -8.74 5.37 -3.95
CA ARG A 58 -9.85 4.75 -3.22
C ARG A 58 -10.94 4.26 -4.17
N ASP A 59 -11.30 5.08 -5.14
CA ASP A 59 -12.37 4.77 -6.09
C ASP A 59 -11.98 3.59 -6.99
N ARG A 60 -10.74 3.56 -7.49
CA ARG A 60 -10.19 2.41 -8.23
C ARG A 60 -10.06 1.16 -7.38
N TRP A 61 -9.81 1.31 -6.07
CA TRP A 61 -9.86 0.16 -5.16
C TRP A 61 -11.28 -0.40 -5.09
N ASN A 62 -12.29 0.45 -4.91
CA ASN A 62 -13.70 0.02 -4.87
C ASN A 62 -14.17 -0.61 -6.19
N GLU A 63 -13.73 -0.07 -7.32
CA GLU A 63 -14.06 -0.57 -8.66
C GLU A 63 -13.42 -1.93 -8.94
N HIS A 64 -12.11 -2.06 -8.70
CA HIS A 64 -11.35 -3.23 -9.15
C HIS A 64 -11.22 -4.33 -8.11
N VAL A 65 -11.23 -4.00 -6.82
CA VAL A 65 -11.12 -4.99 -5.73
C VAL A 65 -12.52 -5.43 -5.27
N ALA A 66 -13.32 -5.89 -6.22
CA ALA A 66 -14.73 -6.23 -6.02
C ALA A 66 -14.95 -7.64 -5.44
N TYR A 67 -13.95 -8.53 -5.47
CA TYR A 67 -14.06 -9.90 -4.95
C TYR A 67 -13.92 -9.92 -3.42
N LYS A 68 -14.92 -9.36 -2.74
CA LYS A 68 -14.96 -9.22 -1.28
C LYS A 68 -14.95 -10.57 -0.55
N ALA A 69 -15.37 -11.66 -1.20
CA ALA A 69 -15.33 -13.02 -0.65
C ALA A 69 -13.91 -13.56 -0.46
N GLY A 70 -12.91 -12.98 -1.16
CA GLY A 70 -11.49 -13.29 -0.93
C GLY A 70 -10.94 -12.73 0.39
N TRP A 71 -11.73 -11.92 1.10
CA TRP A 71 -11.34 -11.19 2.30
C TRP A 71 -12.34 -11.47 3.41
N THR A 72 -11.85 -11.45 4.65
CA THR A 72 -12.74 -11.60 5.80
C THR A 72 -13.55 -10.32 6.05
N ASP A 73 -14.75 -10.45 6.59
CA ASP A 73 -15.55 -9.35 7.14
C ASP A 73 -14.85 -8.60 8.29
N GLY A 74 -13.83 -9.21 8.90
CA GLY A 74 -12.90 -8.57 9.82
C GLY A 74 -11.92 -7.60 9.16
N VAL A 75 -11.78 -7.58 7.83
CA VAL A 75 -10.91 -6.64 7.10
C VAL A 75 -11.79 -5.56 6.49
N ALA A 76 -11.68 -4.35 7.03
CA ALA A 76 -12.35 -3.16 6.51
C ALA A 76 -11.30 -2.12 6.11
N MET A 77 -11.38 -1.60 4.89
CA MET A 77 -10.54 -0.47 4.51
C MET A 77 -10.97 0.76 5.30
N ASP A 78 -9.99 1.56 5.72
CA ASP A 78 -10.21 2.77 6.52
C ASP A 78 -9.90 4.02 5.69
N SER A 79 -8.68 4.10 5.14
CA SER A 79 -8.25 5.27 4.37
C SER A 79 -7.17 4.97 3.34
N VAL A 80 -7.11 5.82 2.32
CA VAL A 80 -5.96 6.03 1.46
C VAL A 80 -5.33 7.36 1.84
N LYS A 81 -4.01 7.37 2.09
CA LYS A 81 -3.22 8.57 2.35
C LYS A 81 -2.17 8.74 1.27
N VAL A 82 -2.08 9.93 0.71
CA VAL A 82 -1.05 10.32 -0.26
C VAL A 82 -0.22 11.42 0.39
N ASP A 83 1.04 11.13 0.68
CA ASP A 83 1.97 12.08 1.29
C ASP A 83 2.89 12.66 0.20
N HIS A 84 2.83 13.96 -0.08
CA HIS A 84 3.86 14.68 -0.82
C HIS A 84 5.04 14.95 0.11
N LEU A 85 6.23 14.48 -0.26
CA LEU A 85 7.39 14.47 0.63
C LEU A 85 8.44 15.49 0.19
N ARG A 86 9.05 16.16 1.18
CA ARG A 86 10.25 16.98 0.97
C ARG A 86 11.40 16.08 0.56
N ASP A 87 12.06 16.40 -0.54
CA ASP A 87 13.19 15.68 -1.12
C ASP A 87 14.38 15.50 -0.16
N THR A 88 14.71 16.54 0.62
CA THR A 88 15.91 16.57 1.48
C THR A 88 15.84 15.65 2.69
N ASP A 89 14.67 15.47 3.29
CA ASP A 89 14.52 14.72 4.55
C ASP A 89 13.37 13.70 4.52
N GLY A 90 12.52 13.70 3.50
CA GLY A 90 11.35 12.83 3.41
C GLY A 90 10.24 13.20 4.40
N SER A 91 10.24 14.41 4.97
CA SER A 91 9.13 14.95 5.76
C SER A 91 7.92 15.24 4.88
N ILE A 92 6.71 15.18 5.46
CA ILE A 92 5.46 15.42 4.74
C ILE A 92 5.29 16.93 4.55
N LEU A 93 5.08 17.36 3.30
CA LEU A 93 4.75 18.74 2.93
C LEU A 93 3.24 18.93 2.83
N ASP A 94 2.59 18.04 2.07
CA ASP A 94 1.14 18.02 1.86
C ASP A 94 0.63 16.59 2.03
N GLN A 95 -0.63 16.44 2.45
CA GLN A 95 -1.27 15.13 2.62
C GLN A 95 -2.70 15.16 2.11
N GLY A 96 -3.01 14.24 1.21
CA GLY A 96 -4.38 13.91 0.81
C GLY A 96 -4.87 12.69 1.59
N VAL A 97 -6.14 12.69 1.98
CA VAL A 97 -6.77 11.58 2.69
C VAL A 97 -8.15 11.31 2.12
N ALA A 98 -8.34 10.10 1.59
CA ALA A 98 -9.65 9.60 1.19
C ALA A 98 -10.06 8.47 2.14
N THR A 99 -11.24 8.59 2.74
CA THR A 99 -11.76 7.59 3.69
C THR A 99 -12.75 6.64 3.01
N PHE A 100 -12.80 5.40 3.49
CA PHE A 100 -13.79 4.40 3.07
C PHE A 100 -15.00 4.46 4.03
N THR A 101 -15.96 5.32 3.72
CA THR A 101 -17.16 5.55 4.55
C THR A 101 -18.41 5.71 3.69
N GLY A 102 -19.60 5.52 4.26
CA GLY A 102 -20.86 5.66 3.52
C GLY A 102 -20.94 4.69 2.33
N ASP A 103 -21.26 5.23 1.14
CA ASP A 103 -21.35 4.45 -0.10
C ASP A 103 -19.98 3.93 -0.58
N ASP A 104 -18.88 4.56 -0.14
CA ASP A 104 -17.51 4.15 -0.46
C ASP A 104 -16.97 3.09 0.52
N ALA A 105 -17.79 2.60 1.45
CA ALA A 105 -17.35 1.63 2.45
C ALA A 105 -16.92 0.31 1.79
N TRP A 106 -15.70 -0.12 2.12
CA TRP A 106 -15.17 -1.41 1.67
C TRP A 106 -14.88 -2.31 2.87
N VAL A 107 -15.46 -3.50 2.83
CA VAL A 107 -15.27 -4.57 3.81
C VAL A 107 -15.32 -5.90 3.09
N GLY A 108 -14.51 -6.86 3.52
CA GLY A 108 -14.61 -8.24 3.06
C GLY A 108 -15.95 -8.88 3.47
N THR A 109 -16.22 -10.10 2.98
CA THR A 109 -17.51 -10.78 3.24
C THR A 109 -17.37 -12.20 3.76
N SER A 110 -16.15 -12.75 3.85
CA SER A 110 -15.94 -14.09 4.42
C SER A 110 -15.92 -14.05 5.95
N SER A 111 -16.52 -15.03 6.61
CA SER A 111 -16.50 -15.13 8.08
C SER A 111 -15.23 -15.75 8.66
N VAL A 112 -14.37 -16.36 7.82
CA VAL A 112 -13.17 -17.08 8.28
C VAL A 112 -11.92 -16.45 7.68
N SER A 113 -11.09 -15.89 8.56
CA SER A 113 -9.84 -15.22 8.21
C SER A 113 -8.65 -16.17 8.32
N LEU A 114 -7.64 -15.98 7.46
CA LEU A 114 -6.29 -16.43 7.78
C LEU A 114 -5.78 -15.71 9.04
N PRO A 115 -4.80 -16.27 9.76
CA PRO A 115 -4.18 -15.59 10.90
C PRO A 115 -3.73 -14.18 10.51
N TRP A 116 -3.87 -13.21 11.40
CA TRP A 116 -3.58 -11.83 11.05
C TRP A 116 -2.10 -11.62 10.74
N GLU A 117 -1.19 -12.48 11.17
CA GLU A 117 0.22 -12.41 10.81
C GLU A 117 0.50 -12.78 9.34
N THR A 118 -0.53 -13.17 8.58
CA THR A 118 -0.39 -13.54 7.17
C THR A 118 -0.69 -12.39 6.22
N ALA A 119 -0.02 -12.39 5.08
CA ALA A 119 -0.24 -11.41 4.02
C ALA A 119 0.08 -11.99 2.64
N LEU A 120 -0.66 -11.53 1.64
CA LEU A 120 -0.33 -11.77 0.24
C LEU A 120 0.58 -10.64 -0.26
N ALA A 121 1.72 -10.97 -0.85
CA ALA A 121 2.63 -9.98 -1.40
C ALA A 121 2.30 -9.65 -2.85
N VAL A 122 2.21 -8.36 -3.15
CA VAL A 122 2.23 -7.82 -4.51
C VAL A 122 3.62 -7.29 -4.78
N SER A 123 4.32 -7.90 -5.72
CA SER A 123 5.67 -7.54 -6.13
C SER A 123 5.64 -6.59 -7.33
N LEU A 124 6.34 -5.47 -7.21
CA LEU A 124 6.52 -4.46 -8.24
C LEU A 124 7.94 -4.53 -8.80
N PHE A 125 8.09 -4.48 -10.12
CA PHE A 125 9.39 -4.53 -10.77
C PHE A 125 9.55 -3.39 -11.78
N GLY A 126 10.72 -2.75 -11.77
CA GLY A 126 11.16 -1.81 -12.81
C GLY A 126 12.08 -2.46 -13.84
N TYR A 127 11.93 -3.77 -14.06
CA TYR A 127 12.67 -4.57 -15.04
C TYR A 127 11.91 -5.86 -15.36
N ASP A 128 12.20 -6.49 -16.50
CA ASP A 128 11.56 -7.73 -16.90
C ASP A 128 12.06 -8.92 -16.09
N ARG A 129 11.12 -9.68 -15.52
CA ARG A 129 11.44 -10.85 -14.71
C ARG A 129 12.09 -11.93 -15.57
N GLY A 130 13.11 -12.59 -15.02
CA GLY A 130 13.88 -13.63 -15.74
C GLY A 130 15.04 -13.08 -16.57
N VAL A 131 15.07 -11.77 -16.85
CA VAL A 131 16.17 -11.14 -17.58
C VAL A 131 17.26 -10.67 -16.61
N PHE A 132 18.52 -10.65 -17.02
CA PHE A 132 19.58 -10.01 -16.25
C PHE A 132 19.32 -8.50 -16.18
N ALA A 133 19.44 -7.94 -14.99
CA ALA A 133 19.34 -6.51 -14.77
C ALA A 133 20.36 -6.15 -13.70
N THR A 134 21.08 -5.05 -13.89
CA THR A 134 21.94 -4.51 -12.84
C THR A 134 21.09 -3.94 -11.72
N ASP A 135 21.55 -4.09 -10.48
CA ASP A 135 20.90 -3.59 -9.26
C ASP A 135 19.44 -4.05 -9.06
N LYS A 136 19.10 -5.31 -9.41
CA LYS A 136 17.74 -5.87 -9.27
C LYS A 136 17.08 -5.56 -7.92
N GLY A 137 17.83 -5.68 -6.83
CA GLY A 137 17.32 -5.43 -5.48
C GLY A 137 16.82 -4.00 -5.27
N ARG A 138 17.36 -3.01 -6.00
CA ARG A 138 16.93 -1.60 -5.93
C ARG A 138 15.70 -1.30 -6.79
N LYS A 139 15.46 -2.13 -7.80
CA LYS A 139 14.38 -2.00 -8.79
C LYS A 139 13.21 -2.95 -8.52
N ARG A 140 13.12 -3.47 -7.28
CA ARG A 140 12.05 -4.37 -6.84
C ARG A 140 11.39 -3.79 -5.58
N GLY A 141 10.10 -3.53 -5.66
CA GLY A 141 9.24 -3.15 -4.54
C GLY A 141 8.32 -4.31 -4.16
N ARG A 142 7.80 -4.28 -2.93
CA ARG A 142 6.75 -5.17 -2.46
C ARG A 142 5.84 -4.42 -1.52
N PHE A 143 4.54 -4.69 -1.60
CA PHE A 143 3.61 -4.34 -0.53
C PHE A 143 2.76 -5.55 -0.16
N TYR A 144 2.37 -5.60 1.11
CA TYR A 144 1.75 -6.75 1.74
C TYR A 144 0.28 -6.45 2.00
N LEU A 145 -0.59 -7.15 1.29
CA LEU A 145 -2.03 -7.02 1.44
C LEU A 145 -2.49 -7.47 2.84
N PRO A 146 -3.64 -6.97 3.33
CA PRO A 146 -4.26 -7.49 4.54
C PRO A 146 -4.50 -9.01 4.49
N PRO A 147 -4.77 -9.66 5.64
CA PRO A 147 -5.07 -11.08 5.67
C PRO A 147 -6.27 -11.42 4.78
N MET A 148 -6.11 -12.46 3.97
CA MET A 148 -7.16 -12.96 3.11
C MET A 148 -8.09 -13.91 3.89
N ALA A 149 -9.25 -14.24 3.31
CA ALA A 149 -10.10 -15.31 3.81
C ALA A 149 -9.40 -16.67 3.69
N THR A 150 -9.70 -17.64 4.58
CA THR A 150 -9.14 -19.00 4.46
C THR A 150 -9.54 -19.70 3.17
N GLY A 151 -10.73 -19.40 2.66
CA GLY A 151 -11.26 -19.99 1.42
C GLY A 151 -10.50 -19.61 0.14
N VAL A 152 -9.47 -18.74 0.22
CA VAL A 152 -8.59 -18.47 -0.93
C VAL A 152 -7.48 -19.51 -1.08
N LEU A 153 -7.22 -20.30 -0.03
CA LEU A 153 -6.17 -21.32 -0.05
C LEU A 153 -6.63 -22.61 -0.71
N GLU A 154 -5.69 -23.33 -1.29
CA GLU A 154 -5.87 -24.75 -1.61
C GLU A 154 -5.77 -25.60 -0.33
N ASP A 155 -6.42 -26.76 -0.31
CA ASP A 155 -6.63 -27.59 0.89
C ASP A 155 -5.35 -27.94 1.68
N ARG A 156 -4.15 -27.85 1.07
CA ARG A 156 -2.87 -28.12 1.73
C ARG A 156 -1.72 -27.28 1.15
N GLY A 157 -1.11 -26.41 1.96
CA GLY A 157 0.24 -25.87 1.68
C GLY A 157 0.42 -24.35 1.73
N GLY A 158 -0.62 -23.58 2.06
CA GLY A 158 -0.53 -22.11 2.08
C GLY A 158 -0.41 -21.48 0.69
N GLU A 159 -0.67 -22.28 -0.35
CA GLU A 159 -0.77 -21.84 -1.73
C GLU A 159 -2.18 -21.31 -1.99
N ILE A 160 -2.27 -20.24 -2.78
CA ILE A 160 -3.55 -19.70 -3.22
C ILE A 160 -4.13 -20.67 -4.25
N SER A 161 -5.41 -20.98 -4.10
CA SER A 161 -6.14 -21.83 -5.03
C SER A 161 -5.95 -21.38 -6.46
N THR A 162 -5.67 -22.34 -7.35
CA THR A 162 -5.51 -22.11 -8.79
C THR A 162 -6.74 -21.50 -9.45
N THR A 163 -7.92 -21.64 -8.83
CA THR A 163 -9.14 -20.99 -9.30
C THR A 163 -9.26 -19.55 -8.81
N VAL A 164 -8.66 -19.19 -7.67
CA VAL A 164 -8.77 -17.86 -7.03
C VAL A 164 -7.65 -16.93 -7.45
N LEU A 165 -6.43 -17.47 -7.64
CA LEU A 165 -5.24 -16.70 -8.00
C LEU A 165 -5.42 -15.84 -9.28
N PRO A 166 -6.05 -16.33 -10.37
CA PRO A 166 -6.32 -15.50 -11.54
C PRO A 166 -7.19 -14.28 -11.21
N TYR A 167 -8.24 -14.44 -10.41
CA TYR A 167 -9.09 -13.31 -10.01
C TYR A 167 -8.31 -12.27 -9.21
N ILE A 168 -7.48 -12.69 -8.26
CA ILE A 168 -6.66 -11.73 -7.49
C ILE A 168 -5.66 -11.01 -8.40
N ASN A 169 -5.02 -11.74 -9.33
CA ASN A 169 -4.11 -11.15 -10.32
C ASN A 169 -4.82 -10.11 -11.19
N ASP A 170 -6.00 -10.44 -11.71
CA ASP A 170 -6.77 -9.54 -12.57
C ASP A 170 -7.19 -8.27 -11.82
N GLN A 171 -7.63 -8.40 -10.57
CA GLN A 171 -8.03 -7.27 -9.73
C GLN A 171 -6.86 -6.36 -9.36
N MET A 172 -5.74 -6.92 -8.91
CA MET A 172 -4.56 -6.14 -8.56
C MET A 172 -3.91 -5.53 -9.80
N GLY A 173 -3.93 -6.25 -10.92
CA GLY A 173 -3.50 -5.76 -12.22
C GLY A 173 -4.34 -4.57 -12.67
N ALA A 174 -5.67 -4.71 -12.70
CA ALA A 174 -6.58 -3.63 -13.09
C ALA A 174 -6.45 -2.41 -12.15
N PHE A 175 -6.45 -2.62 -10.84
CA PHE A 175 -6.25 -1.56 -9.85
C PHE A 175 -4.97 -0.77 -10.09
N LEU A 176 -3.83 -1.45 -10.18
CA LEU A 176 -2.53 -0.77 -10.32
C LEU A 176 -2.33 -0.19 -11.72
N ASN A 177 -2.89 -0.80 -12.77
CA ASN A 177 -2.86 -0.25 -14.12
C ASN A 177 -3.69 1.03 -14.23
N ASP A 178 -4.83 1.12 -13.55
CA ASP A 178 -5.65 2.32 -13.55
C ASP A 178 -5.07 3.44 -12.67
N VAL A 179 -4.37 3.08 -11.59
CA VAL A 179 -3.59 4.04 -10.80
C VAL A 179 -2.40 4.57 -11.61
N GLN A 180 -1.79 3.71 -12.43
CA GLN A 180 -0.71 4.07 -13.35
C GLN A 180 -1.24 4.97 -14.48
N GLY A 181 -0.72 6.19 -14.56
CA GLY A 181 -1.17 7.17 -15.55
C GLY A 181 -2.46 7.89 -15.17
N MET A 182 -2.95 7.73 -13.93
CA MET A 182 -4.10 8.47 -13.44
C MET A 182 -3.84 9.98 -13.54
N SER A 183 -4.72 10.67 -14.27
CA SER A 183 -4.65 12.12 -14.50
C SER A 183 -5.07 12.89 -13.25
N ILE A 184 -4.57 14.11 -13.15
CA ILE A 184 -4.85 14.99 -12.01
C ILE A 184 -5.83 16.06 -12.45
N GLY A 185 -7.12 15.80 -12.21
CA GLY A 185 -8.20 16.67 -12.64
C GLY A 185 -8.15 16.96 -14.15
N ASP A 186 -8.41 18.22 -14.50
CA ASP A 186 -8.43 18.69 -15.89
C ASP A 186 -7.05 19.17 -16.40
N VAL A 187 -5.98 18.96 -15.63
CA VAL A 187 -4.64 19.40 -16.02
C VAL A 187 -4.13 18.50 -17.14
N THR A 188 -4.05 19.06 -18.34
CA THR A 188 -3.53 18.37 -19.52
C THR A 188 -2.08 17.93 -19.27
N ASP A 189 -1.77 16.68 -19.59
CA ASP A 189 -0.45 16.07 -19.46
C ASP A 189 0.12 15.88 -18.04
N ALA A 190 -0.67 16.08 -16.98
CA ALA A 190 -0.28 15.76 -15.60
C ALA A 190 -0.86 14.43 -15.13
N HIS A 191 0.01 13.45 -14.84
CA HIS A 191 -0.38 12.13 -14.37
C HIS A 191 0.64 11.52 -13.41
N PHE A 192 0.22 10.54 -12.61
CA PHE A 192 1.13 9.82 -11.74
C PHE A 192 1.64 8.53 -12.37
N ASN A 193 2.95 8.33 -12.29
CA ASN A 193 3.60 7.06 -12.59
C ASN A 193 3.85 6.28 -11.31
N LEU A 194 3.42 5.02 -11.26
CA LEU A 194 3.76 4.09 -10.21
C LEU A 194 5.26 3.78 -10.26
N GLY A 195 5.91 3.71 -9.10
CA GLY A 195 7.33 3.42 -9.05
C GLY A 195 7.83 2.81 -7.77
N ILE A 196 9.12 2.55 -7.81
CA ILE A 196 9.92 1.97 -6.74
C ILE A 196 10.96 3.01 -6.36
N VAL A 197 10.88 3.49 -5.12
CA VAL A 197 11.85 4.46 -4.59
C VAL A 197 12.95 3.70 -3.85
N SER A 198 14.15 3.68 -4.44
CA SER A 198 15.36 3.16 -3.80
C SER A 198 16.06 4.27 -3.04
N ARG A 199 16.25 4.09 -1.73
CA ARG A 199 16.92 5.07 -0.86
C ARG A 199 18.13 4.44 -0.20
N GLY A 200 19.15 5.24 0.08
CA GLY A 200 20.25 4.84 0.95
C GLY A 200 19.79 4.68 2.40
N THR A 201 20.62 4.06 3.23
CA THR A 201 20.47 4.10 4.69
C THR A 201 21.54 5.02 5.27
N PRO A 202 21.44 5.46 6.54
CA PRO A 202 22.53 6.20 7.18
C PRO A 202 23.87 5.44 7.12
N GLN A 203 23.83 4.10 7.12
CA GLN A 203 25.00 3.23 7.03
C GLN A 203 25.50 3.00 5.60
N LYS A 204 24.63 3.19 4.59
CA LYS A 204 24.96 3.06 3.18
C LYS A 204 24.27 4.18 2.40
N PRO A 205 24.80 5.41 2.45
CA PRO A 205 24.21 6.55 1.77
C PRO A 205 24.23 6.28 0.27
N LEU A 206 23.09 6.55 -0.37
CA LEU A 206 22.90 6.43 -1.81
C LEU A 206 22.03 7.58 -2.24
N THR A 207 22.31 8.12 -3.42
CA THR A 207 21.41 9.05 -4.09
C THR A 207 20.05 8.37 -4.26
N PRO A 208 18.95 8.96 -3.75
CA PRO A 208 17.62 8.43 -3.95
C PRO A 208 17.33 8.30 -5.44
N THR A 209 16.69 7.20 -5.84
CA THR A 209 16.36 6.95 -7.24
C THR A 209 14.95 6.42 -7.35
N PHE A 210 14.20 6.95 -8.31
CA PHE A 210 12.89 6.44 -8.71
C PHE A 210 13.06 5.50 -9.90
N TYR A 211 12.43 4.33 -9.82
CA TYR A 211 12.34 3.38 -10.94
C TYR A 211 10.86 3.19 -11.29
N PRO A 212 10.41 3.53 -12.50
CA PRO A 212 9.05 3.24 -12.94
C PRO A 212 8.74 1.75 -12.83
N VAL A 213 7.53 1.41 -12.40
CA VAL A 213 7.05 0.03 -12.45
C VAL A 213 6.73 -0.33 -13.89
N THR A 214 7.27 -1.44 -14.36
CA THR A 214 6.98 -2.00 -15.70
C THR A 214 6.27 -3.34 -15.62
N ASN A 215 6.39 -4.05 -14.49
CA ASN A 215 5.75 -5.33 -14.29
C ASN A 215 5.22 -5.48 -12.86
N ILE A 216 4.06 -6.13 -12.73
CA ILE A 216 3.38 -6.44 -11.47
C ILE A 216 3.21 -7.96 -11.38
N TYR A 217 3.45 -8.52 -10.20
CA TYR A 217 3.20 -9.94 -9.94
C TYR A 217 2.59 -10.09 -8.55
N VAL A 218 1.53 -10.88 -8.44
CA VAL A 218 1.04 -11.36 -7.14
C VAL A 218 1.70 -12.70 -6.84
N ASP A 219 2.22 -12.85 -5.62
CA ASP A 219 2.83 -14.11 -5.20
C ASP A 219 1.75 -15.21 -5.13
N SER A 220 2.08 -16.47 -5.47
CA SER A 220 1.11 -17.58 -5.41
C SER A 220 0.98 -18.21 -4.02
N LYS A 221 1.74 -17.70 -3.05
CA LYS A 221 1.81 -18.21 -1.68
C LYS A 221 1.61 -17.08 -0.70
N ILE A 222 0.91 -17.39 0.38
CA ILE A 222 0.80 -16.49 1.52
C ILE A 222 2.14 -16.43 2.25
N ASP A 223 2.59 -15.21 2.56
CA ASP A 223 3.79 -14.95 3.34
C ASP A 223 3.40 -14.64 4.80
N SER A 224 4.36 -14.80 5.71
CA SER A 224 4.23 -14.40 7.10
C SER A 224 4.87 -13.02 7.31
N GLN A 225 4.11 -12.07 7.83
CA GLN A 225 4.60 -10.73 8.13
C GLN A 225 5.07 -10.66 9.58
N ARG A 226 6.39 -10.56 9.79
CA ARG A 226 7.00 -10.62 11.13
C ARG A 226 6.73 -9.41 12.03
N ARG A 227 6.05 -8.35 11.56
CA ARG A 227 5.76 -7.12 12.33
C ARG A 227 4.50 -6.42 11.83
N ARG A 228 3.47 -6.33 12.67
CA ARG A 228 2.39 -5.34 12.55
C ARG A 228 2.48 -4.38 13.73
N GLU A 229 2.28 -3.10 13.47
CA GLU A 229 2.19 -2.10 14.52
C GLU A 229 0.92 -2.39 15.32
N ARG A 230 1.08 -2.84 16.57
CA ARG A 230 -0.05 -2.86 17.51
C ARG A 230 -0.52 -1.42 17.64
N GLN A 231 -1.84 -1.20 17.64
CA GLN A 231 -2.38 0.01 18.26
C GLN A 231 -2.04 -0.04 19.76
N GLN A 232 -0.85 0.40 20.13
CA GLN A 232 -0.56 0.79 21.50
C GLN A 232 -0.67 2.30 21.58
N ASP A 233 -1.79 2.77 22.12
CA ASP A 233 -1.83 4.09 22.76
C ASP A 233 -0.88 4.04 23.98
N PRO A 234 0.11 4.94 24.10
CA PRO A 234 1.14 4.85 25.13
C PRO A 234 0.63 5.35 26.48
N ARG A 235 -0.26 4.62 27.17
CA ARG A 235 -0.59 4.86 28.59
C ARG A 235 -0.96 3.57 29.33
N GLN A 236 -0.02 2.67 29.51
CA GLN A 236 0.08 1.92 30.77
C GLN A 236 1.32 2.40 31.51
N THR A 237 1.17 3.48 32.28
CA THR A 237 2.10 3.81 33.35
C THR A 237 1.98 2.69 34.38
N LEU A 238 2.85 1.69 34.32
CA LEU A 238 3.10 0.80 35.45
C LEU A 238 3.72 1.66 36.55
N THR A 239 2.89 2.16 37.47
CA THR A 239 3.36 2.71 38.74
C THR A 239 3.79 1.52 39.60
N THR A 240 5.05 1.11 39.47
CA THR A 240 5.67 0.26 40.50
C THR A 240 5.89 1.15 41.72
N ALA A 241 4.95 1.13 42.67
CA ALA A 241 5.23 1.59 44.02
C ALA A 241 6.26 0.62 44.62
N ILE A 242 7.55 1.00 44.58
CA ILE A 242 8.53 0.41 45.48
C ILE A 242 8.23 1.03 46.85
N ASP A 243 7.43 0.33 47.65
CA ASP A 243 7.36 0.57 49.08
C ASP A 243 8.73 0.22 49.66
N ARG A 244 9.46 1.24 50.10
CA ARG A 244 10.63 1.06 50.96
C ARG A 244 10.13 1.06 52.40
N SER A 245 9.98 -0.14 52.96
CA SER A 245 10.07 -0.37 54.41
C SER A 245 11.50 -0.80 54.75
#